data_AF-K1ZXD0-F1
#
_entry.id   AF-K1ZXD0-F1
#
_cell.length_a   1.000
_cell.length_b   1.000
_cell.length_c   1.000
_cell.angle_alpha   90.00
_cell.angle_beta   90.00
_cell.angle_gamma   90.00
#
_symmetry.space_group_name_H-M   'P 1'
#
loop_
_entity.id
_entity.type
_entity.pdbx_description
1 polymer ?
#
loop_
_entity_poly.entity_id
_entity_poly.type
_entity_poly.pdbx_seq_one_letter_code
_entity_poly.pdbx_strand_id
1 'polypeptide(L)'
;MTLRPLPKTVAPVPDELLSGWLIRLATINYCEVDELLAHIGISVRHPATFDFEVDMATLEKIAIAARLDPKTVGSLVFPPMSQAEALLTAQFPFQSCPDCSRQGLALRHWRR
;
A
#
# COMPACT_ATOMS: atom_id res chain seq x y z
N MET A 1 -0.84 -5.72 -22.85
CA MET A 1 0.54 -5.81 -22.31
C MET A 1 0.54 -6.85 -21.21
N THR A 2 1.48 -7.80 -21.23
CA THR A 2 1.65 -8.77 -20.15
C THR A 2 2.33 -8.07 -18.97
N LEU A 3 1.65 -8.03 -17.82
CA LEU A 3 2.21 -7.45 -16.60
C LEU A 3 3.43 -8.27 -16.16
N ARG A 4 4.59 -7.64 -16.06
CA ARG A 4 5.82 -8.32 -15.64
C ARG A 4 5.93 -8.31 -14.12
N PRO A 5 6.11 -9.47 -13.46
CA PRO A 5 6.32 -9.52 -12.02
C PRO A 5 7.53 -8.69 -11.59
N LEU A 6 7.50 -8.20 -10.35
CA LEU A 6 8.61 -7.45 -9.77
C LEU A 6 9.81 -8.37 -9.48
N PRO A 7 11.05 -7.93 -9.70
CA PRO A 7 12.24 -8.72 -9.38
C PRO A 7 12.26 -9.20 -7.93
N LYS A 8 11.96 -8.30 -6.98
CA LYS A 8 11.88 -8.62 -5.56
C LYS A 8 10.48 -8.36 -5.01
N THR A 9 10.12 -9.15 -4.00
CA THR A 9 8.85 -9.07 -3.29
C THR A 9 9.10 -9.12 -1.78
N VAL A 10 8.21 -8.49 -1.01
CA VAL A 10 8.26 -8.50 0.46
C VAL A 10 6.86 -8.79 1.00
N ALA A 11 6.77 -9.63 2.02
CA ALA A 11 5.51 -9.91 2.68
C ALA A 11 5.00 -8.66 3.41
N PRO A 12 3.70 -8.36 3.34
CA PRO A 12 3.10 -7.36 4.20
C PRO A 12 3.18 -7.79 5.67
N VAL A 13 3.22 -6.84 6.58
CA VAL A 13 3.18 -7.09 8.04
C VAL A 13 1.78 -6.84 8.61
N PRO A 14 1.45 -7.38 9.79
CA PRO A 14 0.18 -7.08 10.45
C PRO A 14 -0.02 -5.58 10.64
N ASP A 15 -1.26 -5.13 10.42
CA ASP A 15 -1.68 -3.73 10.55
C ASP A 15 -1.05 -2.74 9.55
N GLU A 16 -0.28 -3.23 8.58
CA GLU A 16 0.33 -2.39 7.54
C GLU A 16 -0.72 -1.81 6.59
N LEU A 17 -0.51 -0.54 6.23
CA LEU A 17 -1.24 0.18 5.20
C LEU A 17 -0.67 -0.12 3.81
N LEU A 18 -1.54 -0.14 2.80
CA LEU A 18 -1.16 -0.40 1.41
C LEU A 18 -0.08 0.58 0.93
N SER A 19 -0.19 1.87 1.28
CA SER A 19 0.81 2.88 0.94
C SER A 19 2.20 2.56 1.50
N GLY A 20 2.29 2.17 2.78
CA GLY A 20 3.55 1.78 3.42
C GLY A 20 4.16 0.53 2.80
N TRP A 21 3.32 -0.48 2.54
CA TRP A 21 3.79 -1.70 1.89
C TRP A 21 4.30 -1.45 0.47
N LEU A 22 3.64 -0.58 -0.32
CA LEU A 22 4.10 -0.18 -1.64
C LEU A 22 5.44 0.56 -1.60
N ILE A 23 5.67 1.42 -0.60
CA ILE A 23 6.97 2.09 -0.39
C ILE A 23 8.06 1.05 -0.11
N ARG A 24 7.79 0.06 0.75
CA ARG A 24 8.75 -1.03 1.01
C ARG A 24 9.02 -1.86 -0.24
N LEU A 25 7.97 -2.16 -1.00
CA LEU A 25 8.09 -2.90 -2.25
C LEU A 25 8.92 -2.14 -3.29
N ALA A 26 8.79 -0.82 -3.37
CA ALA A 26 9.61 0.04 -4.23
C ALA A 26 11.06 0.08 -3.74
N THR A 27 11.25 0.29 -2.43
CA THR A 27 12.57 0.34 -1.76
C THR A 27 13.40 -0.92 -2.04
N ILE A 28 12.82 -2.13 -1.90
CA ILE A 28 13.59 -3.37 -2.16
C ILE A 28 13.94 -3.55 -3.65
N ASN A 29 13.16 -2.96 -4.55
CA ASN A 29 13.37 -2.97 -6.00
C ASN A 29 14.23 -1.79 -6.47
N TYR A 30 14.71 -0.94 -5.56
CA TYR A 30 15.55 0.23 -5.85
C TYR A 30 14.92 1.22 -6.84
N CYS A 31 13.62 1.47 -6.68
CA CYS A 31 12.89 2.46 -7.46
C CYS A 31 11.98 3.29 -6.54
N GLU A 32 11.51 4.41 -7.06
CA GLU A 32 10.49 5.21 -6.38
C GLU A 32 9.11 4.54 -6.52
N VAL A 33 8.17 4.91 -5.65
CA VAL A 33 6.84 4.28 -5.61
C VAL A 33 6.02 4.59 -6.88
N ASP A 34 6.19 5.77 -7.47
CA ASP A 34 5.57 6.16 -8.73
C ASP A 34 6.15 5.39 -9.93
N GLU A 35 7.46 5.17 -9.97
CA GLU A 35 8.11 4.31 -10.96
C GLU A 35 7.61 2.87 -10.88
N LEU A 36 7.48 2.34 -9.65
CA LEU A 36 6.91 1.01 -9.42
C LEU A 36 5.46 0.91 -9.93
N LEU A 37 4.62 1.90 -9.59
CA LEU A 37 3.22 1.92 -10.02
C LEU A 37 3.10 2.08 -11.55
N ALA A 38 3.97 2.90 -12.16
CA ALA A 38 4.04 3.04 -13.61
C ALA A 38 4.43 1.73 -14.31
N HIS A 39 5.41 0.99 -13.75
CA HIS A 39 5.78 -0.35 -14.24
C HIS A 39 4.61 -1.35 -14.16
N ILE A 40 3.77 -1.24 -13.14
CA ILE A 40 2.56 -2.06 -12.95
C ILE A 40 1.38 -1.55 -13.83
N GLY A 41 1.54 -0.44 -14.53
CA GLY A 41 0.49 0.14 -15.37
C GLY A 41 -0.68 0.70 -14.55
N ILE A 42 -0.37 1.30 -13.40
CA ILE A 42 -1.30 2.04 -12.56
C ILE A 42 -0.96 3.52 -12.69
N SER A 43 -1.90 4.31 -13.22
CA SER A 43 -1.76 5.76 -13.34
C SER A 43 -1.66 6.40 -11.95
N VAL A 44 -0.70 7.30 -11.78
CA VAL A 44 -0.32 7.88 -10.49
C VAL A 44 -1.51 8.52 -9.79
N ARG A 45 -1.88 7.95 -8.65
CA ARG A 45 -2.56 8.62 -7.54
C ARG A 45 -1.57 8.73 -6.39
N HIS A 46 -1.75 9.71 -5.50
CA HIS A 46 -0.93 9.80 -4.29
C HIS A 46 -1.06 8.48 -3.50
N PRO A 47 0.00 7.73 -3.19
CA PRO A 47 -0.10 6.37 -2.63
C PRO A 47 -1.00 6.26 -1.40
N ALA A 48 -1.03 7.30 -0.56
CA ALA A 48 -1.91 7.39 0.60
C ALA A 48 -3.42 7.28 0.28
N THR A 49 -3.87 7.58 -0.95
CA THR A 49 -5.28 7.39 -1.33
C THR A 49 -5.66 5.92 -1.40
N PHE A 50 -4.69 5.04 -1.71
CA PHE A 50 -4.91 3.60 -1.75
C PHE A 50 -5.19 3.00 -0.37
N ASP A 51 -4.89 3.72 0.71
CA ASP A 51 -5.20 3.27 2.06
C ASP A 51 -6.72 3.24 2.30
N PHE A 52 -7.50 4.07 1.61
CA PHE A 52 -8.94 4.22 1.84
C PHE A 52 -9.79 3.50 0.80
N GLU A 53 -9.39 3.56 -0.47
CA GLU A 53 -10.18 2.99 -1.56
C GLU A 53 -9.29 2.59 -2.74
N VAL A 54 -9.46 1.35 -3.20
CA VAL A 54 -8.81 0.79 -4.38
C VAL A 54 -9.80 -0.10 -5.10
N ASP A 55 -9.93 0.08 -6.42
CA ASP A 55 -10.75 -0.82 -7.23
C ASP A 55 -10.10 -2.20 -7.38
N MET A 56 -10.91 -3.22 -7.63
CA MET A 56 -10.42 -4.60 -7.74
C MET A 56 -9.40 -4.80 -8.86
N ALA A 57 -9.52 -4.09 -9.98
CA ALA A 57 -8.57 -4.23 -11.09
C ALA A 57 -7.18 -3.68 -10.73
N THR A 58 -7.13 -2.61 -9.95
CA THR A 58 -5.89 -2.07 -9.39
C THR A 58 -5.28 -3.05 -8.37
N LEU A 59 -6.08 -3.62 -7.46
CA LEU A 59 -5.60 -4.64 -6.53
C LEU A 59 -5.02 -5.87 -7.24
N GLU A 60 -5.70 -6.36 -8.29
CA GLU A 60 -5.24 -7.50 -9.08
C GLU A 60 -3.91 -7.23 -9.77
N LYS A 61 -3.73 -6.04 -10.37
CA LYS A 61 -2.44 -5.65 -10.97
C LYS A 61 -1.31 -5.66 -9.93
N ILE A 62 -1.54 -5.07 -8.76
CA ILE A 62 -0.56 -5.05 -7.67
C ILE A 62 -0.24 -6.49 -7.22
N ALA A 63 -1.26 -7.32 -7.05
CA ALA A 63 -1.13 -8.71 -6.61
C ALA A 63 -0.32 -9.56 -7.60
N ILE A 64 -0.62 -9.46 -8.90
CA ILE A 64 0.13 -10.16 -9.96
C ILE A 64 1.59 -9.68 -9.98
N ALA A 65 1.83 -8.37 -9.89
CA ALA A 65 3.19 -7.82 -9.86
C ALA A 65 3.99 -8.32 -8.66
N ALA A 66 3.35 -8.38 -7.49
CA ALA A 66 3.96 -8.81 -6.23
C ALA A 66 3.93 -10.34 -6.01
N ARG A 67 3.32 -11.11 -6.92
CA ARG A 67 3.08 -12.56 -6.77
C ARG A 67 2.37 -12.91 -5.46
N LEU A 68 1.36 -12.13 -5.09
CA LEU A 68 0.51 -12.35 -3.92
C LEU A 68 -0.93 -12.62 -4.34
N ASP A 69 -1.74 -13.09 -3.39
CA ASP A 69 -3.19 -13.18 -3.56
C ASP A 69 -3.81 -11.77 -3.50
N PRO A 70 -4.75 -11.40 -4.39
CA PRO A 70 -5.43 -10.10 -4.34
C PRO A 70 -6.11 -9.81 -3.00
N LYS A 71 -6.57 -10.83 -2.26
CA LYS A 71 -7.13 -10.65 -0.92
C LYS A 71 -6.06 -10.23 0.09
N THR A 72 -4.83 -10.72 -0.05
CA THR A 72 -3.71 -10.28 0.80
C THR A 72 -3.44 -8.79 0.56
N VAL A 73 -3.41 -8.34 -0.69
CA VAL A 73 -3.23 -6.91 -1.00
C VAL A 73 -4.42 -6.07 -0.51
N GLY A 74 -5.64 -6.55 -0.75
CA GLY A 74 -6.87 -5.90 -0.27
C GLY A 74 -6.94 -5.79 1.25
N SER A 75 -6.31 -6.73 1.98
CA SER A 75 -6.21 -6.70 3.45
C SER A 75 -5.31 -5.59 3.99
N LEU A 76 -4.67 -4.78 3.13
CA LEU A 76 -3.85 -3.61 3.48
C LEU A 76 -4.60 -2.28 3.34
N VAL A 77 -5.77 -2.30 2.70
CA VAL A 77 -6.69 -1.15 2.63
C VAL A 77 -7.50 -1.09 3.92
N PHE A 78 -7.92 0.10 4.35
CA PHE A 78 -8.89 0.21 5.44
C PHE A 78 -10.15 -0.59 5.09
N PRO A 79 -10.72 -1.36 6.04
CA PRO A 79 -12.02 -1.96 5.82
C PRO A 79 -13.07 -0.86 5.63
N PRO A 80 -14.25 -1.18 5.06
CA PRO A 80 -15.35 -0.22 4.99
C PRO A 80 -15.61 0.42 6.36
N MET A 81 -15.50 1.74 6.42
CA MET A 81 -15.68 2.52 7.64
C MET A 81 -17.05 3.19 7.64
N SER A 82 -17.68 3.25 8.81
CA SER A 82 -18.79 4.17 9.05
C SER A 82 -18.35 5.63 8.90
N GLN A 83 -19.31 6.54 8.71
CA GLN A 83 -19.01 7.97 8.65
C GLN A 83 -18.27 8.46 9.90
N ALA A 84 -18.63 7.96 11.09
CA ALA A 84 -17.97 8.34 12.34
C ALA A 84 -16.52 7.87 12.37
N GLU A 85 -16.23 6.63 11.96
CA GLU A 85 -14.87 6.11 11.88
C GLU A 85 -14.02 6.87 10.86
N ALA A 86 -14.60 7.23 9.71
CA ALA A 86 -13.91 8.02 8.69
C ALA A 86 -13.54 9.41 9.23
N LEU A 87 -14.42 10.07 9.99
CA LEU A 87 -14.13 11.37 10.63
C LEU A 87 -13.03 11.29 11.71
N LEU A 88 -12.88 10.12 12.34
CA LEU A 88 -11.86 9.86 13.36
C LEU A 88 -10.57 9.25 12.79
N THR A 89 -10.52 8.99 11.48
CA THR A 89 -9.34 8.41 10.83
C THR A 89 -8.57 9.49 10.09
N ALA A 90 -7.34 9.73 10.50
CA ALA A 90 -6.51 10.78 9.93
C ALA A 90 -6.05 10.43 8.50
N GLN A 91 -6.22 11.38 7.57
CA GLN A 91 -5.77 11.27 6.18
C GLN A 91 -4.25 11.22 6.03
N PHE A 92 -3.51 11.71 7.03
CA PHE A 92 -2.06 11.60 7.15
C PHE A 92 -1.68 11.01 8.51
N PRO A 93 -0.52 10.33 8.64
CA PRO A 93 -0.08 9.84 9.94
C PRO A 93 0.20 11.04 10.86
N PHE A 94 -0.38 11.02 12.06
CA PHE A 94 -0.09 12.00 13.12
C PHE A 94 0.69 11.38 14.28
N GLN A 95 0.87 10.06 14.26
CA GLN A 95 1.77 9.31 15.12
C GLN A 95 2.84 8.64 14.25
N SER A 96 4.04 8.45 14.80
CA SER A 96 5.15 7.78 14.12
C SER A 96 6.04 7.06 15.12
N CYS A 97 6.56 5.89 14.74
CA CYS A 97 7.64 5.23 15.46
C CYS A 97 8.95 5.35 14.65
N PRO A 98 10.03 5.93 15.20
CA PRO A 98 11.29 6.13 14.47
C PRO A 98 11.88 4.84 13.87
N ASP A 99 11.80 3.72 14.57
CA ASP A 99 12.29 2.43 14.08
C ASP A 99 11.43 1.89 12.93
N CYS A 100 10.11 2.02 13.03
CA CYS A 100 9.18 1.59 11.99
C CYS A 100 9.28 2.47 10.74
N SER A 101 9.41 3.79 10.92
CA SER A 101 9.61 4.74 9.81
C SER A 101 10.91 4.47 9.06
N ARG A 102 12.00 4.11 9.77
CA ARG A 102 13.26 3.65 9.13
C ARG A 102 13.09 2.41 8.28
N GLN A 103 12.10 1.56 8.57
CA GLN A 103 11.78 0.35 7.80
C GLN A 103 10.73 0.60 6.71
N GLY A 104 10.26 1.84 6.54
CA GLY A 104 9.21 2.18 5.58
C GLY A 104 7.81 1.70 5.97
N LEU A 105 7.59 1.33 7.24
CA LEU A 105 6.30 0.86 7.71
C LEU A 105 5.33 2.03 7.91
N ALA A 106 4.09 1.86 7.44
CA ALA A 106 2.96 2.71 7.77
C ALA A 106 1.86 1.82 8.33
N LEU A 107 1.44 2.08 9.57
CA LEU A 107 0.49 1.22 10.30
C LEU A 107 -0.84 1.93 10.50
N ARG A 108 -1.95 1.19 10.44
CA ARG A 108 -3.31 1.76 10.54
C ARG A 108 -3.55 2.47 11.85
N HIS A 109 -3.06 1.92 12.96
CA HIS A 109 -3.26 2.52 14.29
C HIS A 109 -2.62 3.91 14.42
N TRP A 110 -1.70 4.31 13.54
CA TRP A 110 -1.16 5.69 13.52
C TRP A 110 -2.13 6.71 12.89
N ARG A 111 -3.25 6.22 12.35
CA ARG A 111 -4.34 7.04 11.82
C ARG A 111 -5.51 7.16 12.78
N ARG A 112 -5.45 6.54 13.97
CA ARG A 112 -6.52 6.50 14.97
C ARG A 112 -6.08 7.05 16.32
#